data_AF-A0A1G6M252-F1
#
_entry.id   AF-A0A1G6M252-F1
#
_cell.length_a   1.000
_cell.length_b   1.000
_cell.length_c   1.000
_cell.angle_alpha   90.00
_cell.angle_beta   90.00
_cell.angle_gamma   90.00
#
_symmetry.space_group_name_H-M   'P 1'
#
loop_
_entity.id
_entity.type
_entity.pdbx_description
1 polymer ?
#
loop_
_entity_poly.entity_id
_entity_poly.type
_entity_poly.pdbx_seq_one_letter_code
_entity_poly.pdbx_strand_id
1 'polypeptide(L)'
;MSINSQIPEPEGVFKEKFIQGLFEIYDCWKQQLDQLEKPYYLKIWLFEKNLRRSQIVCAIGEKIQFYENTFSQVENSDDQKYDFENLDNLAKAFHWEKRLDDLLIENDFLESPEKYVDLEAYLETKNYFENYVLQNYKATIPYDSEKFYYVLENDIVWLGQKT
;
A
#
# COMPACT_ATOMS: atom_id res chain seq x y z
N MET A 1 11.97 -21.91 3.21
CA MET A 1 12.56 -20.78 2.48
C MET A 1 12.25 -20.94 1.00
N SER A 2 11.38 -20.09 0.44
CA SER A 2 11.12 -20.08 -0.99
C SER A 2 12.29 -19.40 -1.68
N ILE A 3 12.81 -20.05 -2.72
CA ILE A 3 13.85 -19.58 -3.64
C ILE A 3 13.55 -18.16 -4.14
N ASN A 4 14.58 -17.31 -4.08
CA ASN A 4 14.68 -15.92 -4.53
C ASN A 4 14.13 -15.68 -5.95
N SER A 5 12.81 -15.66 -6.10
CA SER A 5 12.18 -14.94 -7.20
C SER A 5 12.01 -13.50 -6.74
N GLN A 6 13.10 -12.72 -6.81
CA GLN A 6 12.98 -11.27 -6.85
C GLN A 6 12.38 -10.94 -8.22
N ILE A 7 11.08 -11.10 -8.34
CA ILE A 7 10.34 -10.57 -9.49
C ILE A 7 10.65 -9.06 -9.49
N PRO A 8 11.09 -8.47 -10.62
CA PRO A 8 11.36 -7.05 -10.67
C PRO A 8 10.04 -6.25 -10.62
N GLU A 9 10.12 -4.97 -10.23
CA GLU A 9 8.98 -4.07 -10.42
C GLU A 9 8.71 -3.88 -11.92
N PRO A 10 7.45 -3.67 -12.33
CA PRO A 10 7.13 -3.31 -13.69
C PRO A 10 7.80 -2.00 -14.08
N GLU A 11 8.49 -2.01 -15.22
CA GLU A 11 9.17 -0.85 -15.80
C GLU A 11 8.82 -0.69 -17.28
N GLY A 12 9.02 0.53 -17.80
CA GLY A 12 8.77 0.88 -19.21
C GLY A 12 7.39 0.45 -19.71
N VAL A 13 7.36 -0.21 -20.86
CA VAL A 13 6.12 -0.67 -21.52
C VAL A 13 5.31 -1.64 -20.63
N PHE A 14 5.97 -2.42 -19.77
CA PHE A 14 5.25 -3.34 -18.88
C PHE A 14 4.52 -2.58 -17.77
N LYS A 15 5.14 -1.54 -17.20
CA LYS A 15 4.47 -0.62 -16.27
C LYS A 15 3.24 0.03 -16.91
N GLU A 16 3.37 0.53 -18.13
CA GLU A 16 2.26 1.16 -18.86
C GLU A 16 1.09 0.18 -19.07
N LYS A 17 1.36 -1.02 -19.58
CA LYS A 17 0.33 -2.06 -19.79
C LYS A 17 -0.30 -2.53 -18.50
N PHE A 18 0.48 -2.65 -17.43
CA PHE A 18 -0.03 -3.03 -16.11
C PHE A 18 -1.03 -2.00 -15.59
N ILE A 19 -0.67 -0.71 -15.63
CA ILE A 19 -1.55 0.39 -15.19
C ILE A 19 -2.78 0.49 -16.08
N GLN A 20 -2.63 0.36 -17.41
CA GLN A 20 -3.76 0.35 -18.34
C GLN A 20 -4.75 -0.78 -18.01
N GLY A 21 -4.25 -1.98 -17.71
CA GLY A 21 -5.09 -3.11 -17.29
C GLY A 21 -5.89 -2.80 -16.02
N LEU A 22 -5.32 -2.06 -15.06
CA LEU A 22 -6.06 -1.59 -13.88
C LEU A 22 -7.21 -0.64 -14.25
N PHE A 23 -7.01 0.26 -15.21
CA PHE A 23 -8.08 1.14 -15.68
C PHE A 23 -9.20 0.37 -16.38
N GLU A 24 -8.86 -0.59 -17.24
CA GLU A 24 -9.84 -1.40 -17.98
C GLU A 24 -10.70 -2.25 -17.04
N ILE A 25 -10.09 -2.89 -16.04
CA ILE A 25 -10.82 -3.68 -15.05
C ILE A 25 -11.69 -2.77 -14.17
N TYR A 26 -11.18 -1.59 -13.78
CA TYR A 26 -11.95 -0.63 -13.00
C TYR A 26 -13.23 -0.23 -13.73
N ASP A 27 -13.12 0.13 -15.02
CA ASP A 27 -14.27 0.57 -15.81
C ASP A 27 -15.29 -0.54 -16.00
N CYS A 28 -14.83 -1.77 -16.22
CA CYS A 28 -15.69 -2.95 -16.29
C CYS A 28 -16.46 -3.18 -14.97
N TRP A 29 -15.80 -3.02 -13.83
CA TRP A 29 -16.43 -3.21 -12.52
C TRP A 29 -17.37 -2.07 -12.18
N LYS A 30 -17.02 -0.82 -12.47
CA LYS A 30 -17.89 0.35 -12.25
C LYS A 30 -19.22 0.19 -12.97
N GLN A 31 -19.21 -0.23 -14.23
CA GLN A 31 -20.45 -0.48 -15.00
C GLN A 31 -21.38 -1.49 -14.33
N GLN A 32 -20.82 -2.54 -13.73
CA GLN A 32 -21.62 -3.56 -13.03
C GLN A 32 -22.11 -3.07 -11.68
N LEU A 33 -21.29 -2.33 -10.94
CA LEU A 33 -21.63 -1.80 -9.62
C LEU A 33 -22.68 -0.70 -9.69
N ASP A 34 -22.62 0.17 -10.72
CA ASP A 34 -23.61 1.22 -10.96
C ASP A 34 -25.02 0.63 -11.18
N GLN A 35 -25.13 -0.61 -11.70
CA GLN A 35 -26.40 -1.31 -11.88
C GLN A 35 -27.00 -1.87 -10.58
N LEU A 36 -26.22 -1.96 -9.50
CA LEU A 36 -26.68 -2.54 -8.24
C LEU A 36 -27.54 -1.58 -7.41
N GLU A 37 -27.54 -0.27 -7.75
CA GLU A 37 -28.24 0.79 -7.00
C GLU A 37 -27.93 0.78 -5.50
N LYS A 38 -26.69 0.40 -5.13
CA LYS A 38 -26.21 0.32 -3.75
C LYS A 38 -24.94 1.13 -3.58
N PRO A 39 -24.70 1.71 -2.40
CA PRO A 39 -23.41 2.28 -2.08
C PRO A 39 -22.31 1.22 -2.21
N TYR A 40 -21.23 1.59 -2.88
CA TYR A 40 -20.05 0.76 -3.04
C TYR A 40 -18.79 1.62 -2.89
N TYR A 41 -17.71 1.00 -2.42
CA TYR A 41 -16.36 1.48 -2.56
C TYR A 41 -15.79 0.87 -3.83
N LEU A 42 -15.26 1.68 -4.75
CA LEU A 42 -14.47 1.22 -5.87
C LEU A 42 -13.33 2.21 -6.07
N LYS A 43 -12.11 1.81 -5.72
CA LYS A 43 -10.90 2.62 -5.95
C LYS A 43 -9.80 1.76 -6.55
N ILE A 44 -8.97 2.37 -7.39
CA ILE A 44 -7.66 1.85 -7.76
C ILE A 44 -6.70 2.25 -6.64
N TRP A 45 -5.97 1.27 -6.11
CA TRP A 45 -4.85 1.51 -5.20
C TRP A 45 -3.58 1.40 -6.01
N LEU A 46 -2.95 2.53 -6.31
CA LEU A 46 -1.73 2.59 -7.09
C LEU A 46 -0.55 2.93 -6.17
N PHE A 47 0.31 1.93 -5.93
CA PHE A 47 1.48 2.05 -5.06
C PHE A 47 2.66 2.64 -5.83
N GLU A 48 3.33 3.63 -5.25
CA GLU A 48 4.37 4.40 -5.93
C GLU A 48 5.69 3.64 -6.04
N LYS A 49 6.15 3.01 -4.95
CA LYS A 49 7.38 2.20 -4.94
C LYS A 49 7.13 0.75 -5.31
N ASN A 50 6.03 0.16 -4.83
CA ASN A 50 5.73 -1.25 -5.04
C ASN A 50 4.53 -1.43 -5.99
N LEU A 51 4.73 -1.06 -7.24
CA LEU A 51 3.68 -1.02 -8.25
C LEU A 51 2.95 -2.36 -8.38
N ARG A 52 3.62 -3.49 -8.16
CA ARG A 52 2.99 -4.84 -8.19
C ARG A 52 1.92 -5.06 -7.14
N ARG A 53 1.96 -4.35 -6.02
CA ARG A 53 0.89 -4.38 -5.00
C ARG A 53 -0.34 -3.59 -5.41
N SER A 54 -0.26 -2.85 -6.52
CA SER A 54 -1.39 -2.07 -7.02
C SER A 54 -2.53 -2.99 -7.48
N GLN A 55 -3.74 -2.55 -7.20
CA GLN A 55 -4.93 -3.38 -7.32
C GLN A 55 -6.19 -2.52 -7.39
N ILE A 56 -7.28 -3.12 -7.81
CA ILE A 56 -8.60 -2.50 -7.73
C ILE A 56 -9.32 -3.12 -6.55
N VAL A 57 -9.80 -2.27 -5.65
CA VAL A 57 -10.50 -2.71 -4.45
C VAL A 57 -11.95 -2.29 -4.56
N CYS A 58 -12.83 -3.28 -4.38
CA CYS A 58 -14.27 -3.11 -4.36
C CYS A 58 -14.83 -3.60 -3.02
N ALA A 59 -15.77 -2.84 -2.46
CA ALA A 59 -16.55 -3.29 -1.31
C ALA A 59 -17.98 -2.77 -1.35
N ILE A 60 -18.88 -3.54 -0.76
CA ILE A 60 -20.28 -3.21 -0.58
C ILE A 60 -20.67 -3.41 0.90
N GLY A 61 -21.67 -2.67 1.36
CA GLY A 61 -22.16 -2.77 2.74
C GLY A 61 -21.11 -2.37 3.78
N GLU A 62 -21.02 -3.13 4.87
CA GLU A 62 -20.24 -2.76 6.07
C GLU A 62 -18.72 -2.69 5.82
N LYS A 63 -18.22 -3.36 4.78
CA LYS A 63 -16.79 -3.35 4.45
C LYS A 63 -16.31 -2.05 3.81
N ILE A 64 -17.22 -1.17 3.37
CA ILE A 64 -16.86 0.14 2.80
C ILE A 64 -16.02 0.95 3.80
N GLN A 65 -16.46 1.03 5.06
CA GLN A 65 -15.76 1.81 6.09
C GLN A 65 -14.35 1.27 6.37
N PHE A 66 -14.14 -0.04 6.27
CA PHE A 66 -12.81 -0.63 6.45
C PHE A 66 -11.84 -0.13 5.38
N TYR A 67 -12.27 -0.10 4.11
CA TYR A 67 -11.41 0.31 3.00
C TYR A 67 -11.19 1.82 2.91
N GLU A 68 -12.15 2.64 3.34
CA GLU A 68 -11.95 4.09 3.44
C GLU A 68 -10.88 4.47 4.47
N ASN A 69 -10.67 3.62 5.48
CA ASN A 69 -9.73 3.87 6.57
C ASN A 69 -8.48 2.98 6.52
N THR A 70 -8.22 2.30 5.40
CA THR A 70 -7.07 1.38 5.27
C THR A 70 -5.74 2.12 5.26
N PHE A 71 -5.68 3.32 4.68
CA PHE A 71 -4.44 4.08 4.53
C PHE A 71 -4.47 5.38 5.32
N SER A 72 -3.31 5.75 5.88
CA SER A 72 -3.16 6.97 6.68
C SER A 72 -3.22 8.22 5.80
N GLN A 73 -3.74 9.31 6.37
CA GLN A 73 -3.77 10.61 5.70
C GLN A 73 -2.36 11.23 5.66
N VAL A 74 -2.12 12.08 4.65
CA VAL A 74 -0.90 12.89 4.56
C VAL A 74 -1.20 14.25 5.20
N GLU A 75 -0.49 14.61 6.27
CA GLU A 75 -0.76 15.85 7.03
C GLU A 75 -0.41 17.14 6.27
N ASN A 76 0.43 17.07 5.22
CA ASN A 76 0.78 18.19 4.36
C ASN A 76 0.70 17.77 2.89
N SER A 77 -0.47 17.93 2.27
CA SER A 77 -0.75 17.51 0.90
C SER A 77 -0.39 18.56 -0.16
N ASP A 78 0.59 19.44 0.10
CA ASP A 78 0.97 20.49 -0.85
C ASP A 78 1.46 19.86 -2.16
N ASP A 79 0.63 19.99 -3.20
CA ASP A 79 0.87 19.87 -4.65
C ASP A 79 1.73 18.72 -5.20
N GLN A 80 2.12 17.73 -4.40
CA GLN A 80 2.70 16.51 -4.93
C GLN A 80 1.59 15.81 -5.72
N LYS A 81 1.79 15.74 -7.03
CA LYS A 81 1.02 14.90 -7.94
C LYS A 81 1.92 13.71 -8.25
N TYR A 82 1.36 12.51 -8.25
CA TYR A 82 2.04 11.42 -8.94
C TYR A 82 2.30 11.89 -10.38
N ASP A 83 3.49 11.61 -10.89
CA ASP A 83 3.81 11.89 -12.28
C ASP A 83 3.03 10.93 -13.19
N PHE A 84 1.75 11.28 -13.39
CA PHE A 84 0.88 10.74 -14.42
C PHE A 84 1.15 11.41 -15.78
N GLU A 85 2.18 12.25 -15.95
CA GLU A 85 2.37 12.99 -17.20
C GLU A 85 2.61 12.06 -18.40
N ASN A 86 3.13 10.86 -18.12
CA ASN A 86 3.30 9.78 -19.09
C ASN A 86 2.13 8.77 -19.13
N LEU A 87 1.08 8.96 -18.34
CA LEU A 87 -0.09 8.08 -18.30
C LEU A 87 -1.23 8.65 -19.15
N ASP A 88 -1.87 7.75 -19.90
CA ASP A 88 -2.88 8.04 -20.92
C ASP A 88 -4.06 8.88 -20.36
N ASN A 89 -4.90 9.45 -21.24
CA ASN A 89 -6.10 10.21 -20.88
C ASN A 89 -7.01 9.50 -19.87
N LEU A 90 -6.93 8.17 -19.80
CA LEU A 90 -7.59 7.36 -18.78
C LEU A 90 -7.26 7.80 -17.36
N ALA A 91 -5.98 8.06 -17.04
CA ALA A 91 -5.56 8.48 -15.70
C ALA A 91 -6.17 9.84 -15.31
N LYS A 92 -6.33 10.75 -16.27
CA LYS A 92 -6.95 12.08 -16.08
C LYS A 92 -8.45 12.01 -15.79
N ALA A 93 -9.11 10.89 -16.12
CA ALA A 93 -10.52 10.69 -15.85
C ALA A 93 -10.81 10.33 -14.38
N PHE A 94 -9.78 10.05 -13.58
CA PHE A 94 -9.92 9.72 -12.16
C PHE A 94 -9.64 10.94 -11.28
N HIS A 95 -10.39 11.02 -10.18
CA HIS A 95 -10.01 11.80 -9.02
C HIS A 95 -9.02 10.98 -8.19
N TRP A 96 -7.83 11.55 -7.94
CA TRP A 96 -6.75 10.88 -7.21
C TRP A 96 -6.56 11.50 -5.84
N GLU A 97 -6.45 10.64 -4.84
CA GLU A 97 -6.24 10.99 -3.44
C GLU A 97 -4.94 10.35 -2.95
N LYS A 98 -4.04 11.16 -2.38
CA LYS A 98 -2.76 10.69 -1.84
C LYS A 98 -2.94 10.17 -0.41
N ARG A 99 -2.43 8.98 -0.13
CA ARG A 99 -2.41 8.33 1.19
C ARG A 99 -1.07 7.64 1.47
N LEU A 100 -0.84 7.26 2.73
CA LEU A 100 0.33 6.52 3.18
C LEU A 100 -0.03 5.06 3.49
N ASP A 101 0.72 4.13 2.89
CA ASP A 101 0.79 2.75 3.34
C ASP A 101 1.75 2.69 4.52
N ASP A 102 1.22 2.35 5.69
CA ASP A 102 2.02 2.22 6.90
C ASP A 102 2.48 0.77 7.08
N LEU A 103 3.75 0.60 7.42
CA LEU A 103 4.32 -0.66 7.86
C LEU A 103 4.22 -0.74 9.38
N LEU A 104 3.60 -1.81 9.88
CA LEU A 104 3.47 -2.10 11.30
C LEU A 104 4.50 -3.16 11.69
N ILE A 105 5.40 -2.81 12.61
CA ILE A 105 6.42 -3.73 13.16
C ILE A 105 6.12 -3.96 14.64
N GLU A 106 5.95 -5.20 15.06
CA GLU A 106 5.69 -5.54 16.46
C GLU A 106 6.88 -5.17 17.36
N ASN A 107 6.60 -4.80 18.61
CA ASN A 107 7.64 -4.43 19.56
C ASN A 107 8.54 -5.60 19.99
N ASP A 108 8.10 -6.83 19.77
CA ASP A 108 8.85 -8.08 19.95
C ASP A 108 9.36 -8.68 18.62
N PHE A 109 9.43 -7.87 17.54
CA PHE A 109 9.96 -8.28 16.23
C PHE A 109 11.36 -8.90 16.29
N LEU A 110 12.21 -8.45 17.21
CA LEU A 110 13.53 -9.04 17.45
C LEU A 110 13.44 -10.16 18.50
N GLU A 111 13.42 -11.41 18.04
CA GLU A 111 13.41 -12.59 18.90
C GLU A 111 14.82 -12.94 19.45
N SER A 112 14.90 -13.96 20.30
CA SER A 112 16.19 -14.45 20.79
C SER A 112 17.02 -15.08 19.66
N PRO A 113 18.38 -15.02 19.71
CA PRO A 113 19.23 -15.52 18.62
C PRO A 113 18.99 -16.98 18.23
N GLU A 114 18.55 -17.82 19.18
CA GLU A 114 18.27 -19.24 18.98
C GLU A 114 17.06 -19.51 18.08
N LYS A 115 16.24 -18.49 17.82
CA LYS A 115 15.07 -18.55 16.93
C LYS A 115 15.43 -18.34 15.47
N TYR A 116 16.63 -17.85 15.19
CA TYR A 116 17.12 -17.58 13.85
C TYR A 116 17.87 -18.79 13.29
N VAL A 117 17.91 -18.89 11.96
CA VAL A 117 18.61 -19.97 11.26
C VAL A 117 20.11 -19.97 11.55
N ASP A 118 20.69 -18.77 11.71
CA ASP A 118 22.08 -18.55 12.07
C ASP A 118 22.27 -17.15 12.70
N LEU A 119 23.50 -16.88 13.12
CA LEU A 119 23.89 -15.61 13.73
C LEU A 119 23.81 -14.45 12.73
N GLU A 120 24.05 -14.69 11.45
CA GLU A 120 24.05 -13.65 10.42
C GLU A 120 22.63 -13.09 10.25
N ALA A 121 21.63 -13.96 10.09
CA ALA A 121 20.22 -13.58 10.01
C ALA A 121 19.74 -12.82 11.25
N TYR A 122 20.19 -13.23 12.45
CA TYR A 122 19.91 -12.49 13.69
C TYR A 122 20.52 -11.09 13.68
N LEU A 123 21.79 -10.96 13.30
CA LEU A 123 22.50 -9.67 13.27
C LEU A 123 21.90 -8.72 12.22
N GLU A 124 21.50 -9.23 11.05
CA GLU A 124 20.79 -8.45 10.04
C GLU A 124 19.46 -7.92 10.55
N THR A 125 18.66 -8.78 11.17
CA THR A 125 17.35 -8.41 11.74
C THR A 125 17.50 -7.40 12.88
N LYS A 126 18.47 -7.64 13.77
CA LYS A 126 18.84 -6.72 14.84
C LYS A 126 19.25 -5.35 14.30
N ASN A 127 20.13 -5.32 13.29
CA ASN A 127 20.60 -4.10 12.68
C ASN A 127 19.44 -3.32 12.03
N TYR A 128 18.56 -4.00 11.29
CA TYR A 128 17.36 -3.38 10.73
C TYR A 128 16.46 -2.78 11.83
N PHE A 129 16.20 -3.55 12.89
CA PHE A 129 15.31 -3.09 13.96
C PHE A 129 15.92 -1.91 14.73
N GLU A 130 17.14 -2.04 15.23
CA GLU A 130 17.77 -1.01 16.08
C GLU A 130 18.13 0.26 15.31
N ASN A 131 18.63 0.13 14.07
CA ASN A 131 19.17 1.26 13.32
C ASN A 131 18.20 1.86 12.31
N TYR A 132 17.16 1.12 11.89
CA TYR A 132 16.12 1.66 11.02
C TYR A 132 14.78 1.81 11.75
N VAL A 133 14.21 0.73 12.29
CA VAL A 133 12.86 0.77 12.89
C VAL A 133 12.79 1.77 14.03
N LEU A 134 13.66 1.63 15.05
CA LEU A 134 13.65 2.49 16.23
C LEU A 134 14.04 3.95 15.95
N GLN A 135 14.65 4.23 14.80
CA GLN A 135 15.06 5.59 14.43
C GLN A 135 14.04 6.31 13.52
N ASN A 136 13.15 5.57 12.85
CA ASN A 136 12.29 6.12 11.80
C ASN A 136 10.78 5.94 12.05
N TYR A 137 10.36 5.27 13.12
CA TYR A 137 8.94 5.16 13.43
C TYR A 137 8.33 6.53 13.77
N LYS A 138 7.11 6.79 13.27
CA LYS A 138 6.39 8.05 13.51
C LYS A 138 5.45 7.99 14.72
N ALA A 139 4.99 6.80 15.07
CA ALA A 139 4.06 6.58 16.17
C ALA A 139 4.14 5.15 16.70
N THR A 140 3.52 4.92 17.85
CA THR A 140 3.26 3.57 18.37
C THR A 140 1.75 3.35 18.53
N ILE A 141 1.27 2.14 18.22
CA ILE A 141 -0.14 1.75 18.37
C ILE A 141 -0.21 0.57 19.33
N PRO A 142 -0.79 0.73 20.54
CA PRO A 142 -0.99 -0.37 21.47
C PRO A 142 -2.09 -1.31 20.97
N TYR A 143 -1.91 -2.62 21.16
CA TYR A 143 -2.93 -3.62 20.88
C TYR A 143 -3.10 -4.66 22.00
N ASP A 144 -2.20 -4.66 22.99
CA ASP A 144 -2.33 -5.41 24.25
C ASP A 144 -1.61 -4.64 25.39
N SER A 145 -1.65 -5.15 26.63
CA SER A 145 -1.08 -4.49 27.81
C SER A 145 0.40 -4.17 27.70
N GLU A 146 1.17 -5.01 27.01
CA GLU A 146 2.62 -4.86 26.80
C GLU A 146 3.03 -4.93 25.32
N LYS A 147 2.05 -5.06 24.41
CA LYS A 147 2.30 -5.21 22.98
C LYS A 147 1.81 -4.01 22.18
N PHE A 148 2.67 -3.55 21.28
CA PHE A 148 2.40 -2.41 20.42
C PHE A 148 3.12 -2.56 19.07
N TYR A 149 2.65 -1.81 18.09
CA TYR A 149 3.33 -1.66 16.79
C TYR A 149 4.13 -0.37 16.74
N TYR A 150 5.33 -0.42 16.20
CA TYR A 150 6.01 0.72 15.59
C TYR A 150 5.39 0.98 14.21
N VAL A 151 4.96 2.22 13.97
CA VAL A 151 4.38 2.62 12.68
C VAL A 151 5.44 3.33 11.85
N LEU A 152 5.76 2.78 10.67
CA LEU A 152 6.70 3.37 9.72
C LEU A 152 5.98 3.72 8.42
N GLU A 153 6.43 4.78 7.76
CA GLU A 153 6.00 5.06 6.40
C GLU A 153 6.66 4.08 5.44
N ASN A 154 5.84 3.32 4.70
CA ASN A 154 6.33 2.33 3.76
C ASN A 154 6.31 2.88 2.33
N ASP A 155 5.11 3.23 1.86
CA ASP A 155 4.86 3.65 0.48
C ASP A 155 3.81 4.77 0.42
N ILE A 156 3.80 5.49 -0.69
CA ILE A 156 2.71 6.37 -1.07
C ILE A 156 1.73 5.53 -1.90
N VAL A 157 0.44 5.68 -1.60
CA VAL A 157 -0.64 5.04 -2.36
C VAL A 157 -1.55 6.12 -2.92
N TRP A 158 -1.79 6.05 -4.22
CA TRP A 158 -2.71 6.90 -4.94
C TRP A 158 -4.03 6.17 -5.09
N LEU A 159 -5.07 6.69 -4.44
CA LEU A 159 -6.42 6.16 -4.51
C LEU A 159 -7.19 6.85 -5.64
N GLY A 160 -7.46 6.11 -6.71
CA GLY A 160 -8.14 6.63 -7.90
C GLY A 160 -9.60 6.21 -7.94
N GLN A 161 -10.51 7.16 -8.12
CA GLN A 161 -11.93 6.88 -8.34
C GLN A 161 -12.55 7.78 -9.41
N LYS A 162 -13.60 7.28 -10.06
CA LYS A 162 -14.46 8.04 -10.96
C LYS A 162 -15.79 8.35 -10.26
N THR A 163 -16.19 9.61 -10.31
CA THR A 163 -17.48 10.10 -9.86
C THR A 163 -18.62 9.54 -10.71
#